data_AF-A0A2F0PC70-F1
#
_entry.id   AF-A0A2F0PC70-F1
#
_cell.length_a   1.000
_cell.length_b   1.000
_cell.length_c   1.000
_cell.angle_alpha   90.00
_cell.angle_beta   90.00
_cell.angle_gamma   90.00
#
_symmetry.space_group_name_H-M   'P 1'
#
loop_
_entity.id
_entity.type
_entity.pdbx_description
1 polymer ?
#
loop_
_entity_poly.entity_id
_entity_poly.type
_entity_poly.pdbx_seq_one_letter_code
_entity_poly.pdbx_strand_id
1 'polypeptide(L)'
;MKRAILMSVLAIATTMASVNAFADADAQYRAGADFARQVQGQGESSLKNFNPSASIPNYTASPGEKKYYGGVTATGDGALKADGTTGWTTNEATKAVTDSFVNNPKEPISPDAPFIKASQDVQSRADTIIGKTGQTQCEAQNISRSEFTNYTCERDLLVEQACTRTASITGHYEDTSETKQIVIQSQNISFASSEAGYTGTWTAPVTGKVVAATATYSWNKRLAFSNPNWFMRVTTPFGLISMDNDTGSLALSSGMQLKKGAGMVFSIRTRRNNPTTDSIWKHSNMRYSFTVTLQIEIPAKKWVPDVVWNESCPFSKSEGTLKKTECIEPGSTKTVVVDGVSYPVTQACWKYKDTYMTQAADNGTCKTYMNNPACTLASRTCAFTAEDGSGCLHEYATYSCETRTSGQVMICGGDTFCLDGDCERAQNGKNNDFAPVVSALAALAAAGKDVAAINSVNVRAFTGSAKFCKKFAAGFSNCCKDGGWGQDVGLARCSSEEKALGKAKENKLTVSIGEFCSKKVLGVCLEKKRSYCQFDSKLAQIVQQQGRNGQLHIGFGKASSPDCRGITQTELQQIKFDKLDFSNFFDDLQKNKKIPDNDTLTKRVREEIAAQLKNKQ
;
A
#
# COMPACT_ATOMS: atom_id res chain seq x y z
N MET A 1 3.32 70.58 -33.36
CA MET A 1 1.87 70.44 -33.62
C MET A 1 1.38 69.17 -32.92
N LYS A 2 0.39 69.31 -32.01
CA LYS A 2 -0.47 68.29 -31.34
C LYS A 2 0.23 67.09 -30.65
N ARG A 3 0.52 67.09 -29.33
CA ARG A 3 -0.34 66.82 -28.13
C ARG A 3 -0.94 65.38 -28.11
N ALA A 4 -0.40 64.49 -27.27
CA ALA A 4 -0.88 64.07 -25.92
C ALA A 4 -1.58 62.69 -26.03
N ILE A 5 -1.40 61.66 -25.18
CA ILE A 5 -1.34 61.54 -23.72
C ILE A 5 -0.56 60.26 -23.35
N LEU A 6 0.45 60.35 -22.48
CA LEU A 6 1.12 59.22 -21.83
C LEU A 6 1.55 59.65 -20.42
N MET A 7 0.65 59.52 -19.45
CA MET A 7 0.82 59.56 -17.98
C MET A 7 -0.51 59.04 -17.42
N SER A 8 -0.63 58.00 -16.59
CA SER A 8 -0.15 57.81 -15.22
C SER A 8 -0.54 56.35 -14.89
N VAL A 9 0.18 55.52 -14.14
CA VAL A 9 0.20 55.49 -12.67
C VAL A 9 1.30 54.52 -12.26
N LEU A 10 2.36 55.04 -11.63
CA LEU A 10 3.26 54.31 -10.75
C LEU A 10 3.20 55.03 -9.39
N ALA A 11 2.37 54.52 -8.49
CA ALA A 11 2.33 54.76 -7.05
C ALA A 11 1.14 53.92 -6.57
N ILE A 12 1.25 52.95 -5.66
CA ILE A 12 1.58 53.12 -4.25
C ILE A 12 1.99 51.73 -3.73
N ALA A 13 3.17 51.64 -3.12
CA ALA A 13 3.52 50.60 -2.18
C ALA A 13 3.65 51.23 -0.79
N THR A 14 3.23 50.47 0.22
CA THR A 14 3.40 50.66 1.68
C THR A 14 2.42 51.59 2.42
N THR A 15 1.49 50.98 3.17
CA THR A 15 1.20 51.27 4.61
C THR A 15 0.38 50.13 5.25
N MET A 16 0.61 49.95 6.55
CA MET A 16 0.22 48.89 7.49
C MET A 16 -1.28 48.66 7.69
N ALA A 17 -1.67 47.42 8.03
CA ALA A 17 -2.41 47.06 9.26
C ALA A 17 -3.15 45.71 9.14
N SER A 18 -3.04 44.92 10.20
CA SER A 18 -3.78 43.69 10.51
C SER A 18 -5.28 43.84 10.36
N VAL A 19 -5.89 43.05 9.47
CA VAL A 19 -7.32 42.73 9.48
C VAL A 19 -7.48 41.24 9.20
N ASN A 20 -8.14 40.54 10.12
CA ASN A 20 -8.59 39.17 9.94
C ASN A 20 -9.47 39.10 8.69
N ALA A 21 -9.00 38.43 7.64
CA ALA A 21 -9.82 38.05 6.50
C ALA A 21 -9.90 36.52 6.48
N PHE A 22 -11.07 35.99 6.85
CA PHE A 22 -11.47 34.65 6.46
C PHE A 22 -11.33 34.55 4.93
N ALA A 23 -10.33 33.81 4.47
CA ALA A 23 -10.15 33.54 3.06
C ALA A 23 -11.30 32.63 2.61
N ASP A 24 -12.25 33.23 1.89
CA ASP A 24 -13.35 32.54 1.24
C ASP A 24 -12.80 31.69 0.08
N ALA A 25 -12.40 30.46 0.39
CA ALA A 25 -11.81 29.50 -0.53
C ALA A 25 -12.73 29.17 -1.72
N ASP A 26 -14.04 29.43 -1.60
CA ASP A 26 -15.02 29.20 -2.66
C ASP A 26 -14.90 30.20 -3.82
N ALA A 27 -14.50 31.45 -3.55
CA ALA A 27 -14.39 32.48 -4.58
C ALA A 27 -13.18 32.23 -5.52
N GLN A 28 -12.06 31.80 -4.95
CA GLN A 28 -10.86 31.44 -5.73
C GLN A 28 -11.04 30.11 -6.48
N TYR A 29 -11.75 29.14 -5.88
CA TYR A 29 -12.09 27.88 -6.54
C TYR A 29 -13.03 28.08 -7.74
N ARG A 30 -14.06 28.95 -7.61
CA ARG A 30 -14.96 29.29 -8.72
C ARG A 30 -14.25 30.01 -9.86
N ALA A 31 -13.39 30.98 -9.56
CA ALA A 31 -12.59 31.65 -10.59
C ALA A 31 -11.66 30.68 -11.34
N GLY A 32 -11.04 29.73 -10.63
CA GLY A 32 -10.24 28.66 -11.24
C GLY A 32 -11.06 27.66 -12.06
N ALA A 33 -12.26 27.29 -11.60
CA ALA A 33 -13.16 26.38 -12.30
C ALA A 33 -13.78 27.01 -13.56
N ASP A 34 -14.10 28.30 -13.54
CA ASP A 34 -14.64 29.01 -14.68
C ASP A 34 -13.55 29.30 -15.73
N PHE A 35 -12.32 29.59 -15.31
CA PHE A 35 -11.16 29.60 -16.21
C PHE A 35 -10.91 28.21 -16.83
N ALA A 36 -10.98 27.14 -16.03
CA ALA A 36 -10.83 25.77 -16.54
C ALA A 36 -11.93 25.42 -17.56
N ARG A 37 -13.19 25.83 -17.32
CA ARG A 37 -14.29 25.68 -18.30
C ARG A 37 -14.11 26.54 -19.55
N GLN A 38 -13.52 27.72 -19.42
CA GLN A 38 -13.22 28.60 -20.55
C GLN A 38 -12.08 28.07 -21.44
N VAL A 39 -11.14 27.33 -20.86
CA VAL A 39 -10.01 26.70 -21.58
C VAL A 39 -10.37 25.29 -22.08
N GLN A 40 -11.37 24.63 -21.49
CA GLN A 40 -11.91 23.34 -21.92
C GLN A 40 -12.50 23.46 -23.34
N GLY A 41 -11.74 22.99 -24.33
CA GLY A 41 -12.13 23.01 -25.75
C GLY A 41 -11.35 24.02 -26.62
N GLN A 42 -10.62 24.99 -26.04
CA GLN A 42 -9.80 25.92 -26.83
C GLN A 42 -8.60 25.23 -27.49
N GLY A 43 -7.97 24.26 -26.79
CA GLY A 43 -6.91 23.42 -27.35
C GLY A 43 -7.38 22.49 -28.49
N GLU A 44 -8.59 21.93 -28.36
CA GLU A 44 -9.19 21.08 -29.41
C GLU A 44 -9.58 21.89 -30.66
N SER A 45 -10.02 23.14 -30.51
CA SER A 45 -10.40 23.98 -31.66
C SER A 45 -9.20 24.36 -32.55
N SER A 46 -8.01 24.52 -31.96
CA SER A 46 -6.77 24.81 -32.68
C SER A 46 -6.22 23.59 -33.42
N LEU A 47 -6.54 22.38 -32.93
CA LEU A 47 -6.14 21.11 -33.53
C LEU A 47 -7.13 20.59 -34.57
N LYS A 48 -8.42 20.99 -34.52
CA LYS A 48 -9.45 20.59 -35.49
C LYS A 48 -9.16 21.03 -36.94
N ASN A 49 -8.42 22.12 -37.12
CA ASN A 49 -8.06 22.67 -38.43
C ASN A 49 -6.56 22.49 -38.76
N PHE A 50 -5.80 21.76 -37.92
CA PHE A 50 -4.41 21.47 -38.21
C PHE A 50 -4.35 20.40 -39.30
N ASN A 51 -3.93 20.78 -40.50
CA ASN A 51 -3.62 19.86 -41.58
C ASN A 51 -2.11 19.56 -41.56
N PRO A 52 -1.69 18.47 -40.89
CA PRO A 52 -0.26 18.16 -40.73
C PRO A 52 0.48 18.00 -42.06
N SER A 53 -0.21 17.59 -43.14
CA SER A 53 0.34 17.50 -44.50
C SER A 53 0.74 18.86 -45.09
N ALA A 54 0.15 19.96 -44.62
CA ALA A 54 0.44 21.31 -45.11
C ALA A 54 1.43 22.07 -44.22
N SER A 55 1.65 21.63 -42.98
CA SER A 55 2.39 22.39 -41.96
C SER A 55 3.65 21.71 -41.45
N ILE A 56 3.84 20.41 -41.71
CA ILE A 56 5.02 19.65 -41.28
C ILE A 56 5.74 19.11 -42.53
N PRO A 57 6.94 19.61 -42.85
CA PRO A 57 7.75 19.07 -43.94
C PRO A 57 8.00 17.56 -43.73
N ASN A 58 7.81 16.75 -44.79
CA ASN A 58 7.93 15.28 -44.77
C ASN A 58 6.89 14.54 -43.90
N TYR A 59 5.75 15.16 -43.58
CA TYR A 59 4.65 14.45 -42.93
C TYR A 59 4.05 13.39 -43.85
N THR A 60 3.92 12.17 -43.33
CA THR A 60 3.16 11.08 -43.93
C THR A 60 2.15 10.57 -42.91
N ALA A 61 0.90 10.31 -43.35
CA ALA A 61 -0.14 9.72 -42.50
C ALA A 61 0.12 8.23 -42.17
N SER A 62 1.10 7.61 -42.85
CA SER A 62 1.51 6.23 -42.62
C SER A 62 3.04 6.12 -42.67
N PRO A 63 3.74 6.60 -41.62
CA PRO A 63 5.19 6.42 -41.51
C PRO A 63 5.52 4.92 -41.46
N GLY A 64 6.67 4.53 -42.02
CA GLY A 64 7.11 3.13 -42.04
C GLY A 64 7.25 2.54 -40.64
N GLU A 65 7.41 3.40 -39.64
CA GLU A 65 7.50 3.13 -38.21
C GLU A 65 6.15 2.75 -37.57
N LYS A 66 5.01 2.96 -38.27
CA LYS A 66 3.67 2.58 -37.79
C LYS A 66 3.57 1.08 -37.49
N LYS A 67 4.36 0.25 -38.18
CA LYS A 67 4.45 -1.20 -37.92
C LYS A 67 5.01 -1.55 -36.52
N TYR A 68 5.71 -0.62 -35.89
CA TYR A 68 6.28 -0.78 -34.54
C TYR A 68 5.33 -0.31 -33.44
N TYR A 69 4.27 0.41 -33.78
CA TYR A 69 3.37 1.06 -32.83
C TYR A 69 2.01 0.36 -32.82
N GLY A 70 1.81 -0.57 -31.88
CA GLY A 70 0.53 -1.28 -31.66
C GLY A 70 -0.35 -0.70 -30.55
N GLY A 71 0.03 0.45 -29.97
CA GLY A 71 -0.60 1.00 -28.75
C GLY A 71 -0.11 0.31 -27.46
N VAL A 72 -0.52 0.86 -26.31
CA VAL A 72 -0.10 0.43 -24.95
C VAL A 72 -0.61 -0.95 -24.51
N THR A 73 -1.46 -1.60 -25.32
CA THR A 73 -2.06 -2.92 -25.04
C THR A 73 -1.56 -4.03 -25.97
N ALA A 74 -0.72 -3.70 -26.96
CA ALA A 74 -0.18 -4.71 -27.87
C ALA A 74 0.90 -5.56 -27.18
N THR A 75 0.60 -6.85 -27.04
CA THR A 75 1.52 -7.91 -26.58
C THR A 75 2.61 -8.25 -27.59
N GLY A 76 2.50 -7.77 -28.84
CA GLY A 76 3.38 -8.14 -29.93
C GLY A 76 4.40 -7.07 -30.28
N ASP A 77 5.65 -7.28 -29.85
CA ASP A 77 6.85 -6.60 -30.35
C ASP A 77 7.44 -7.31 -31.58
N GLY A 78 6.65 -8.14 -32.26
CA GLY A 78 7.09 -9.02 -33.36
C GLY A 78 7.77 -8.27 -34.52
N ALA A 79 7.23 -7.13 -34.96
CA ALA A 79 7.82 -6.33 -36.03
C ALA A 79 9.14 -5.65 -35.61
N LEU A 80 9.21 -5.14 -34.36
CA LEU A 80 10.42 -4.50 -33.83
C LEU A 80 11.53 -5.55 -33.57
N LYS A 81 11.17 -6.74 -33.07
CA LYS A 81 12.07 -7.88 -32.91
C LYS A 81 12.57 -8.39 -34.28
N ALA A 82 11.69 -8.50 -35.27
CA ALA A 82 12.06 -8.90 -36.63
C ALA A 82 13.00 -7.90 -37.30
N ASP A 83 12.70 -6.59 -37.22
CA ASP A 83 13.57 -5.55 -37.80
C ASP A 83 14.85 -5.35 -36.97
N GLY A 84 14.82 -5.54 -35.65
CA GLY A 84 16.01 -5.58 -34.80
C GLY A 84 16.94 -6.75 -35.16
N THR A 85 16.37 -7.90 -35.53
CA THR A 85 17.14 -9.06 -36.04
C THR A 85 17.79 -8.73 -37.39
N THR A 86 17.11 -8.00 -38.26
CA THR A 86 17.65 -7.52 -39.55
C THR A 86 18.70 -6.41 -39.36
N GLY A 87 18.53 -5.54 -38.36
CA GLY A 87 19.50 -4.52 -37.95
C GLY A 87 20.77 -5.12 -37.37
N TRP A 88 20.64 -6.24 -36.64
CA TRP A 88 21.79 -7.00 -36.14
C TRP A 88 22.68 -7.48 -37.29
N THR A 89 22.12 -8.02 -38.38
CA THR A 89 22.92 -8.51 -39.52
C THR A 89 23.57 -7.40 -40.36
N THR A 90 23.22 -6.13 -40.13
CA THR A 90 23.63 -5.00 -40.98
C THR A 90 24.46 -3.93 -40.26
N ASN A 91 24.51 -3.92 -38.92
CA ASN A 91 25.29 -2.97 -38.12
C ASN A 91 26.81 -3.19 -38.28
N GLU A 92 27.58 -2.09 -38.39
CA GLU A 92 29.05 -2.07 -38.47
C GLU A 92 29.75 -2.85 -37.34
N ALA A 93 29.21 -2.89 -36.12
CA ALA A 93 29.78 -3.69 -35.03
C ALA A 93 29.65 -5.19 -35.29
N THR A 94 28.49 -5.63 -35.81
CA THR A 94 28.28 -7.03 -36.21
C THR A 94 29.05 -7.35 -37.48
N LYS A 95 29.17 -6.39 -38.40
CA LYS A 95 30.04 -6.48 -39.57
C LYS A 95 31.50 -6.62 -39.17
N ALA A 96 31.98 -5.86 -38.19
CA ALA A 96 33.34 -5.98 -37.65
C ALA A 96 33.58 -7.31 -36.92
N VAL A 97 32.60 -7.82 -36.17
CA VAL A 97 32.67 -9.18 -35.58
C VAL A 97 32.65 -10.24 -36.68
N THR A 98 31.78 -10.10 -37.69
CA THR A 98 31.69 -11.01 -38.84
C THR A 98 32.95 -10.96 -39.70
N ASP A 99 33.47 -9.77 -39.98
CA ASP A 99 34.68 -9.49 -40.75
C ASP A 99 35.92 -9.90 -39.98
N SER A 100 35.94 -9.78 -38.65
CA SER A 100 36.97 -10.38 -37.80
C SER A 100 36.91 -11.90 -37.88
N PHE A 101 35.73 -12.50 -37.89
CA PHE A 101 35.55 -13.94 -38.11
C PHE A 101 35.90 -14.41 -39.54
N VAL A 102 35.72 -13.54 -40.54
CA VAL A 102 35.93 -13.84 -41.96
C VAL A 102 37.37 -13.56 -42.40
N ASN A 103 37.99 -12.52 -41.86
CA ASN A 103 39.30 -12.00 -42.25
C ASN A 103 40.39 -12.20 -41.18
N ASN A 104 40.09 -12.86 -40.05
CA ASN A 104 41.16 -13.33 -39.17
C ASN A 104 42.15 -14.17 -40.00
N PRO A 105 43.48 -14.04 -39.77
CA PRO A 105 44.46 -14.85 -40.47
C PRO A 105 44.07 -16.32 -40.35
N LYS A 106 44.06 -17.03 -41.48
CA LYS A 106 43.78 -18.46 -41.52
C LYS A 106 44.79 -19.15 -40.62
N GLU A 107 44.38 -19.57 -39.42
CA GLU A 107 45.21 -20.46 -38.63
C GLU A 107 45.35 -21.75 -39.45
N PRO A 108 46.56 -22.15 -39.86
CA PRO A 108 46.74 -23.42 -40.53
C PRO A 108 46.25 -24.50 -39.57
N ILE A 109 45.34 -25.37 -40.02
CA ILE A 109 44.91 -26.53 -39.24
C ILE A 109 46.19 -27.29 -38.87
N SER A 110 46.55 -27.22 -37.59
CA SER A 110 47.77 -27.85 -37.11
C SER A 110 47.61 -29.37 -37.29
N PRO A 111 48.57 -30.05 -37.95
CA PRO A 111 48.59 -31.51 -38.00
C PRO A 111 48.64 -32.15 -36.60
N ASP A 112 49.13 -31.40 -35.61
CA ASP A 112 49.21 -31.79 -34.20
C ASP A 112 47.94 -31.47 -33.41
N ALA A 113 46.93 -30.87 -34.03
CA ALA A 113 45.67 -30.59 -33.36
C ALA A 113 45.06 -31.90 -32.82
N PRO A 114 44.58 -31.93 -31.56
CA PRO A 114 44.15 -33.17 -30.91
C PRO A 114 43.13 -33.98 -31.72
N PHE A 115 42.21 -33.32 -32.44
CA PHE A 115 41.20 -33.98 -33.27
C PHE A 115 41.78 -34.57 -34.59
N ILE A 116 42.82 -33.96 -35.16
CA ILE A 116 43.55 -34.51 -36.33
C ILE A 116 44.38 -35.71 -35.89
N LYS A 117 45.10 -35.60 -34.76
CA LYS A 117 45.84 -36.72 -34.16
C LYS A 117 44.92 -37.88 -33.80
N ALA A 118 43.78 -37.60 -33.15
CA ALA A 118 42.79 -38.63 -32.84
C ALA A 118 42.25 -39.32 -34.10
N SER A 119 41.99 -38.56 -35.18
CA SER A 119 41.55 -39.14 -36.45
C SER A 119 42.65 -40.00 -37.12
N GLN A 120 43.91 -39.58 -37.06
CA GLN A 120 45.06 -40.35 -37.55
C GLN A 120 45.32 -41.60 -36.71
N ASP A 121 45.11 -41.51 -35.39
CA ASP A 121 45.20 -42.63 -34.45
C ASP A 121 44.07 -43.65 -34.64
N VAL A 122 42.86 -43.19 -34.97
CA VAL A 122 41.74 -44.07 -35.35
C VAL A 122 42.02 -44.72 -36.69
N GLN A 123 42.60 -43.99 -37.64
CA GLN A 123 43.00 -44.53 -38.94
C GLN A 123 44.11 -45.59 -38.80
N SER A 124 45.11 -45.36 -37.94
CA SER A 124 46.22 -46.30 -37.70
C SER A 124 45.80 -47.53 -36.89
N ARG A 125 44.71 -47.42 -36.10
CA ARG A 125 44.13 -48.50 -35.30
C ARG A 125 42.86 -49.10 -35.90
N ALA A 126 42.52 -48.75 -37.15
CA ALA A 126 41.28 -49.17 -37.80
C ALA A 126 41.15 -50.71 -37.85
N ASP A 127 42.26 -51.43 -38.07
CA ASP A 127 42.29 -52.89 -38.08
C ASP A 127 41.98 -53.51 -36.70
N THR A 128 42.30 -52.80 -35.61
CA THR A 128 42.01 -53.22 -34.24
C THR A 128 40.58 -52.86 -33.81
N ILE A 129 39.99 -51.83 -34.43
CA ILE A 129 38.61 -51.38 -34.18
C ILE A 129 37.59 -52.24 -34.95
N ILE A 130 37.94 -52.71 -36.16
CA ILE A 130 37.04 -53.46 -37.06
C ILE A 130 37.36 -54.96 -37.07
N GLY A 131 38.60 -55.34 -36.80
CA GLY A 131 39.04 -56.75 -36.75
C GLY A 131 38.59 -57.44 -35.48
N LYS A 132 37.66 -58.41 -35.62
CA LYS A 132 37.28 -59.36 -34.56
C LYS A 132 38.42 -60.34 -34.21
N THR A 133 39.54 -59.83 -33.73
CA THR A 133 40.61 -60.63 -33.09
C THR A 133 40.64 -60.26 -31.62
N GLY A 134 40.38 -61.26 -30.77
CA GLY A 134 39.91 -61.08 -29.40
C GLY A 134 40.82 -60.29 -28.46
N GLN A 135 40.17 -59.70 -27.45
CA GLN A 135 40.63 -59.01 -26.23
C GLN A 135 40.48 -57.48 -26.11
N THR A 136 39.81 -56.80 -27.05
CA THR A 136 39.32 -55.43 -26.81
C THR A 136 37.87 -55.30 -27.26
N GLN A 137 36.94 -55.75 -26.42
CA GLN A 137 35.50 -55.52 -26.61
C GLN A 137 35.24 -54.01 -26.49
N CYS A 138 34.92 -53.38 -27.61
CA CYS A 138 34.36 -52.05 -27.64
C CYS A 138 32.94 -52.11 -27.06
N GLU A 139 32.72 -51.54 -25.88
CA GLU A 139 31.38 -51.47 -25.28
C GLU A 139 30.83 -50.05 -25.33
N ALA A 140 29.56 -49.93 -25.76
CA ALA A 140 28.83 -48.67 -25.68
C ALA A 140 28.43 -48.41 -24.23
N GLN A 141 28.89 -47.30 -23.66
CA GLN A 141 28.51 -46.87 -22.33
C GLN A 141 27.85 -45.49 -22.38
N ASN A 142 26.79 -45.34 -21.60
CA ASN A 142 26.15 -44.06 -21.38
C ASN A 142 26.93 -43.31 -20.31
N ILE A 143 27.57 -42.20 -20.70
CA ILE A 143 28.13 -41.26 -19.74
C ILE A 143 27.13 -40.13 -19.51
N SER A 144 27.01 -39.70 -18.26
CA SER A 144 26.20 -38.55 -17.90
C SER A 144 27.00 -37.65 -16.99
N ARG A 145 27.02 -36.36 -17.31
CA ARG A 145 27.65 -35.33 -16.49
C ARG A 145 26.63 -34.26 -16.14
N SER A 146 26.70 -33.83 -14.89
CA SER A 146 25.88 -32.76 -14.34
C SER A 146 26.73 -31.50 -14.25
N GLU A 147 26.24 -30.41 -14.84
CA GLU A 147 26.79 -29.07 -14.68
C GLU A 147 25.80 -28.22 -13.88
N PHE A 148 26.31 -27.43 -12.94
CA PHE A 148 25.47 -26.56 -12.12
C PHE A 148 25.72 -25.12 -12.51
N THR A 149 24.64 -24.42 -12.89
CA THR A 149 24.68 -22.98 -13.20
C THR A 149 23.84 -22.24 -12.18
N ASN A 150 24.41 -21.17 -11.62
CA ASN A 150 23.71 -20.32 -10.67
C ASN A 150 22.97 -19.20 -11.41
N TYR A 151 21.70 -18.99 -11.07
CA TYR A 151 20.89 -17.91 -11.59
C TYR A 151 20.35 -17.06 -10.44
N THR A 152 20.63 -15.77 -10.45
CA THR A 152 20.06 -14.82 -9.50
C THR A 152 18.80 -14.17 -10.08
N CYS A 153 17.76 -14.08 -9.25
CA CYS A 153 16.47 -13.51 -9.59
C CYS A 153 15.92 -12.66 -8.43
N GLU A 154 14.89 -11.88 -8.71
CA GLU A 154 14.25 -10.93 -7.79
C GLU A 154 12.81 -11.36 -7.45
N ARG A 155 12.41 -11.26 -6.18
CA ARG A 155 11.04 -11.57 -5.71
C ARG A 155 10.60 -10.77 -4.49
N ASP A 156 9.30 -10.51 -4.37
CA ASP A 156 8.70 -9.83 -3.21
C ASP A 156 8.32 -10.86 -2.14
N LEU A 157 8.60 -10.51 -0.88
CA LEU A 157 8.24 -11.32 0.28
C LEU A 157 6.83 -10.96 0.80
N LEU A 158 6.19 -11.89 1.49
CA LEU A 158 4.96 -11.59 2.22
C LEU A 158 5.30 -10.76 3.47
N VAL A 159 4.56 -9.68 3.69
CA VAL A 159 4.75 -8.78 4.84
C VAL A 159 3.45 -8.66 5.60
N GLU A 160 3.52 -8.95 6.90
CA GLU A 160 2.41 -8.76 7.84
C GLU A 160 2.78 -7.72 8.88
N GLN A 161 1.80 -6.87 9.20
CA GLN A 161 1.93 -5.83 10.22
C GLN A 161 0.72 -5.87 11.14
N ALA A 162 0.91 -5.46 12.38
CA ALA A 162 -0.15 -5.50 13.38
C ALA A 162 -0.57 -4.09 13.80
N CYS A 163 -1.88 -3.90 13.89
CA CYS A 163 -2.49 -2.78 14.59
C CYS A 163 -2.91 -3.25 15.98
N THR A 164 -2.92 -2.32 16.94
CA THR A 164 -3.58 -2.54 18.23
C THR A 164 -4.72 -1.58 18.39
N ARG A 165 -5.85 -2.06 18.91
CA ARG A 165 -6.94 -1.19 19.36
C ARG A 165 -7.25 -1.50 20.81
N THR A 166 -7.35 -0.46 21.62
CA THR A 166 -7.57 -0.53 23.07
C THR A 166 -8.86 0.18 23.41
N ALA A 167 -9.74 -0.50 24.13
CA ALA A 167 -10.95 0.06 24.68
C ALA A 167 -10.63 0.88 25.93
N SER A 168 -11.11 2.12 25.96
CA SER A 168 -11.11 3.00 27.12
C SER A 168 -12.54 3.35 27.51
N ILE A 169 -12.82 3.39 28.81
CA ILE A 169 -14.12 3.80 29.32
C ILE A 169 -14.14 5.33 29.37
N THR A 170 -15.12 5.91 28.69
CA THR A 170 -15.51 7.31 28.80
C THR A 170 -16.98 7.35 29.26
N GLY A 171 -17.64 8.50 29.17
CA GLY A 171 -19.08 8.56 29.36
C GLY A 171 -19.62 9.96 29.19
N HIS A 172 -20.95 10.05 29.22
CA HIS A 172 -21.69 11.29 29.11
C HIS A 172 -22.79 11.36 30.18
N TYR A 173 -23.35 12.55 30.37
CA TYR A 173 -24.48 12.75 31.28
C TYR A 173 -25.78 12.78 30.48
N GLU A 174 -26.74 11.97 30.91
CA GLU A 174 -28.13 12.04 30.46
C GLU A 174 -28.98 12.75 31.51
N ASP A 175 -29.88 13.62 31.04
CA ASP A 175 -30.88 14.23 31.91
C ASP A 175 -31.88 13.15 32.37
N THR A 176 -32.14 13.14 33.67
CA THR A 176 -33.03 12.18 34.34
C THR A 176 -33.85 12.94 35.38
N SER A 177 -34.71 12.23 36.09
CA SER A 177 -35.40 12.76 37.25
C SER A 177 -35.23 11.84 38.46
N GLU A 178 -35.33 12.41 39.66
CA GLU A 178 -35.45 11.64 40.90
C GLU A 178 -36.71 12.07 41.66
N THR A 179 -37.33 11.13 42.36
CA THR A 179 -38.51 11.43 43.19
C THR A 179 -38.08 11.69 44.62
N LYS A 180 -38.41 12.87 45.14
CA LYS A 180 -38.16 13.27 46.53
C LYS A 180 -39.47 13.43 47.29
N GLN A 181 -39.54 12.83 48.48
CA GLN A 181 -40.65 13.00 49.39
C GLN A 181 -40.48 14.27 50.24
N ILE A 182 -41.55 15.06 50.34
CA ILE A 182 -41.62 16.22 51.22
C ILE A 182 -42.87 16.12 52.10
N VAL A 183 -42.70 16.34 53.40
CA VAL A 183 -43.78 16.30 54.38
C VAL A 183 -44.02 17.70 54.93
N ILE A 184 -45.21 18.23 54.75
CA ILE A 184 -45.67 19.53 55.23
C ILE A 184 -46.64 19.29 56.36
N GLN A 185 -46.28 19.66 57.58
CA GLN A 185 -47.15 19.52 58.73
C GLN A 185 -47.75 20.87 59.10
N SER A 186 -49.00 20.90 59.55
CA SER A 186 -49.71 22.14 59.90
C SER A 186 -48.99 22.97 60.96
N GLN A 187 -48.27 22.35 61.90
CA GLN A 187 -47.46 23.03 62.90
C GLN A 187 -46.25 23.80 62.32
N ASN A 188 -45.80 23.44 61.11
CA ASN A 188 -44.67 24.08 60.44
C ASN A 188 -45.11 25.27 59.58
N ILE A 189 -46.41 25.60 59.58
CA ILE A 189 -46.98 26.75 58.88
C ILE A 189 -47.47 27.76 59.90
N SER A 190 -46.91 28.96 59.87
CA SER A 190 -47.39 30.08 60.68
C SER A 190 -48.61 30.71 60.00
N PHE A 191 -49.79 30.48 60.56
CA PHE A 191 -51.04 31.10 60.11
C PHE A 191 -51.28 32.43 60.81
N ALA A 192 -51.81 33.40 60.06
CA ALA A 192 -52.22 34.71 60.56
C ALA A 192 -53.51 35.16 59.86
N SER A 193 -54.27 36.02 60.51
CA SER A 193 -55.45 36.66 59.92
C SER A 193 -55.03 37.67 58.85
N SER A 194 -55.68 37.64 57.69
CA SER A 194 -55.50 38.60 56.59
C SER A 194 -56.84 38.96 55.97
N GLU A 195 -56.86 39.95 55.07
CA GLU A 195 -58.04 40.31 54.26
C GLU A 195 -58.55 39.14 53.38
N ALA A 196 -57.68 38.18 53.04
CA ALA A 196 -58.02 36.98 52.29
C ALA A 196 -58.49 35.80 53.17
N GLY A 197 -58.48 35.96 54.50
CA GLY A 197 -58.84 34.94 55.50
C GLY A 197 -57.67 34.55 56.40
N TYR A 198 -57.82 33.44 57.12
CA TYR A 198 -56.76 32.90 57.99
C TYR A 198 -55.77 32.09 57.15
N THR A 199 -54.61 32.68 56.87
CA THR A 199 -53.68 32.20 55.84
C THR A 199 -52.29 31.98 56.40
N GLY A 200 -51.56 31.01 55.85
CA GLY A 200 -50.16 30.77 56.13
C GLY A 200 -49.42 30.38 54.86
N THR A 201 -48.11 30.59 54.85
CA THR A 201 -47.29 30.35 53.66
C THR A 201 -46.26 29.25 53.95
N TRP A 202 -46.23 28.24 53.08
CA TRP A 202 -45.17 27.24 53.07
C TRP A 202 -44.20 27.52 51.92
N THR A 203 -42.91 27.53 52.17
CA THR A 203 -41.89 27.81 51.15
C THR A 203 -41.38 26.51 50.54
N ALA A 204 -41.47 26.38 49.22
CA ALA A 204 -40.98 25.20 48.51
C ALA A 204 -39.45 25.07 48.63
N PRO A 205 -38.91 23.96 49.17
CA PRO A 205 -37.47 23.81 49.37
C PRO A 205 -36.73 23.30 48.12
N VAL A 206 -37.46 22.85 47.08
CA VAL A 206 -36.93 22.31 45.82
C VAL A 206 -37.72 22.83 44.62
N THR A 207 -37.11 22.75 43.44
CA THR A 207 -37.76 22.99 42.15
C THR A 207 -38.08 21.65 41.50
N GLY A 208 -39.33 21.43 41.10
CA GLY A 208 -39.76 20.17 40.48
C GLY A 208 -41.27 20.03 40.37
N LYS A 209 -41.71 18.93 39.76
CA LYS A 209 -43.13 18.65 39.50
C LYS A 209 -43.69 17.77 40.61
N VAL A 210 -44.80 18.18 41.22
CA VAL A 210 -45.54 17.32 42.15
C VAL A 210 -46.20 16.20 41.35
N VAL A 211 -45.76 14.95 41.52
CA VAL A 211 -46.32 13.77 40.83
C VAL A 211 -47.41 13.08 41.63
N ALA A 212 -47.34 13.18 42.96
CA ALA A 212 -48.42 12.77 43.86
C ALA A 212 -48.47 13.69 45.08
N ALA A 213 -49.68 13.92 45.58
CA ALA A 213 -49.91 14.65 46.82
C ALA A 213 -50.99 13.93 47.62
N THR A 214 -50.77 13.74 48.92
CA THR A 214 -51.77 13.18 49.83
C THR A 214 -51.88 14.04 51.08
N ALA A 215 -53.03 14.02 51.73
CA ALA A 215 -53.22 14.68 53.01
C ALA A 215 -53.88 13.74 54.01
N THR A 216 -53.40 13.81 55.24
CA THR A 216 -54.07 13.25 56.42
C THR A 216 -54.44 14.38 57.36
N TYR A 217 -55.54 14.22 58.09
CA TYR A 217 -55.96 15.20 59.08
C TYR A 217 -56.56 14.54 60.32
N SER A 218 -56.55 15.27 61.42
CA SER A 218 -57.20 14.88 62.67
C SER A 218 -57.70 16.10 63.47
N TRP A 219 -58.80 15.93 64.20
CA TRP A 219 -59.34 16.91 65.15
C TRP A 219 -60.43 16.29 66.05
N ASN A 220 -60.82 16.98 67.12
CA ASN A 220 -61.81 16.50 68.08
C ASN A 220 -63.25 16.89 67.68
N LYS A 221 -63.84 16.15 66.74
CA LYS A 221 -65.19 16.39 66.22
C LYS A 221 -66.30 16.37 67.28
N ARG A 222 -66.13 15.60 68.37
CA ARG A 222 -67.17 15.44 69.41
C ARG A 222 -67.51 16.78 70.10
N LEU A 223 -66.54 17.68 70.17
CA LEU A 223 -66.70 19.01 70.78
C LEU A 223 -67.34 20.03 69.84
N ALA A 224 -67.57 19.68 68.57
CA ALA A 224 -68.20 20.57 67.60
C ALA A 224 -69.72 20.72 67.81
N PHE A 225 -70.38 19.76 68.48
CA PHE A 225 -71.84 19.71 68.66
C PHE A 225 -72.64 20.02 67.37
N SER A 226 -72.14 19.52 66.22
CA SER A 226 -72.70 19.78 64.88
C SER A 226 -72.73 21.26 64.44
N ASN A 227 -72.07 22.17 65.16
CA ASN A 227 -71.97 23.56 64.74
C ASN A 227 -70.97 23.69 63.58
N PRO A 228 -71.41 24.19 62.40
CA PRO A 228 -70.60 24.23 61.19
C PRO A 228 -69.40 25.17 61.26
N ASN A 229 -69.33 26.06 62.25
CA ASN A 229 -68.18 26.94 62.47
C ASN A 229 -66.94 26.20 63.02
N TRP A 230 -67.10 24.98 63.53
CA TRP A 230 -65.98 24.13 63.98
C TRP A 230 -65.48 23.19 62.88
N PHE A 231 -66.21 23.02 61.78
CA PHE A 231 -65.75 22.17 60.68
C PHE A 231 -64.85 22.97 59.76
N MET A 232 -63.57 22.59 59.68
CA MET A 232 -62.56 23.34 58.93
C MET A 232 -62.42 22.84 57.49
N ARG A 233 -62.19 23.80 56.60
CA ARG A 233 -61.82 23.60 55.20
C ARG A 233 -60.45 24.25 55.00
N VAL A 234 -59.44 23.45 54.69
CA VAL A 234 -58.08 23.94 54.41
C VAL A 234 -57.88 23.90 52.90
N THR A 235 -57.91 25.07 52.28
CA THR A 235 -57.50 25.22 50.89
C THR A 235 -55.99 25.20 50.84
N THR A 236 -55.45 24.20 50.16
CA THR A 236 -54.01 24.08 49.87
C THR A 236 -53.79 24.35 48.39
N PRO A 237 -52.55 24.62 47.96
CA PRO A 237 -52.22 24.69 46.54
C PRO A 237 -52.53 23.40 45.78
N PHE A 238 -52.57 22.26 46.48
CA PHE A 238 -52.79 20.95 45.91
C PHE A 238 -54.27 20.53 45.97
N GLY A 239 -55.15 21.32 46.57
CA GLY A 239 -56.57 21.02 46.69
C GLY A 239 -57.12 21.25 48.09
N LEU A 240 -58.38 20.85 48.28
CA LEU A 240 -59.15 21.14 49.49
C LEU A 240 -59.09 19.97 50.47
N ILE A 241 -58.60 20.22 51.68
CA ILE A 241 -58.74 19.29 52.82
C ILE A 241 -60.02 19.64 53.57
N SER A 242 -60.87 18.63 53.72
CA SER A 242 -62.22 18.75 54.23
C SER A 242 -62.38 17.99 55.53
N MET A 243 -62.36 18.69 56.67
CA MET A 243 -62.37 18.07 57.99
C MET A 243 -63.79 17.74 58.47
N ASP A 244 -64.53 16.93 57.71
CA ASP A 244 -65.93 16.55 58.02
C ASP A 244 -66.05 15.41 59.06
N ASN A 245 -64.98 14.64 59.25
CA ASN A 245 -64.84 13.57 60.25
C ASN A 245 -63.68 13.86 61.19
N ASP A 246 -63.58 13.16 62.32
CA ASP A 246 -62.51 13.33 63.32
C ASP A 246 -61.12 13.00 62.77
N THR A 247 -61.02 12.07 61.83
CA THR A 247 -59.82 11.79 61.04
C THR A 247 -60.15 11.58 59.56
N GLY A 248 -59.14 11.63 58.70
CA GLY A 248 -59.29 11.26 57.30
C GLY A 248 -57.98 11.25 56.54
N SER A 249 -58.01 10.61 55.38
CA SER A 249 -56.93 10.57 54.39
C SER A 249 -57.52 10.80 53.01
N LEU A 250 -56.89 11.65 52.21
CA LEU A 250 -57.33 11.95 50.85
C LEU A 250 -56.14 12.15 49.91
N ALA A 251 -56.35 11.84 48.64
CA ALA A 251 -55.47 12.27 47.57
C ALA A 251 -55.73 13.75 47.26
N LEU A 252 -54.65 14.48 46.98
CA LEU A 252 -54.67 15.85 46.49
C LEU A 252 -54.21 15.87 45.02
N SER A 253 -54.41 17.01 44.37
CA SER A 253 -54.06 17.22 42.97
C SER A 253 -52.54 17.17 42.77
N SER A 254 -52.12 16.45 41.73
CA SER A 254 -50.75 16.45 41.22
C SER A 254 -50.61 17.37 40.00
N GLY A 255 -49.40 17.47 39.45
CA GLY A 255 -49.09 18.24 38.24
C GLY A 255 -48.55 19.65 38.49
N MET A 256 -48.65 20.16 39.72
CA MET A 256 -48.15 21.48 40.08
C MET A 256 -46.62 21.57 39.94
N GLN A 257 -46.13 22.63 39.31
CA GLN A 257 -44.71 22.94 39.22
C GLN A 257 -44.29 23.81 40.40
N LEU A 258 -43.34 23.32 41.19
CA LEU A 258 -42.74 24.04 42.30
C LEU A 258 -41.45 24.70 41.87
N LYS A 259 -41.21 25.91 42.37
CA LYS A 259 -39.94 26.63 42.25
C LYS A 259 -39.36 26.84 43.64
N LYS A 260 -38.10 26.44 43.85
CA LYS A 260 -37.41 26.63 45.14
C LYS A 260 -37.51 28.09 45.58
N GLY A 261 -37.90 28.31 46.84
CA GLY A 261 -38.10 29.63 47.44
C GLY A 261 -39.47 30.25 47.18
N ALA A 262 -40.31 29.65 46.33
CA ALA A 262 -41.67 30.15 46.12
C ALA A 262 -42.54 29.88 47.36
N GLY A 263 -43.26 30.92 47.79
CA GLY A 263 -44.25 30.83 48.86
C GLY A 263 -45.57 30.29 48.34
N MET A 264 -46.09 29.25 48.99
CA MET A 264 -47.33 28.58 48.65
C MET A 264 -48.35 28.84 49.75
N VAL A 265 -49.48 29.43 49.40
CA VAL A 265 -50.48 29.88 50.37
C VAL A 265 -51.43 28.75 50.74
N PHE A 266 -51.64 28.59 52.05
CA PHE A 266 -52.67 27.77 52.65
C PHE A 266 -53.70 28.70 53.30
N SER A 267 -54.99 28.43 53.12
CA SER A 267 -56.06 29.21 53.77
C SER A 267 -57.03 28.30 54.51
N ILE A 268 -57.44 28.71 55.71
CA ILE A 268 -58.36 27.95 56.55
C ILE A 268 -59.66 28.74 56.71
N ARG A 269 -60.78 28.07 56.40
CA ARG A 269 -62.12 28.63 56.54
C ARG A 269 -63.02 27.63 57.25
N THR A 270 -64.11 28.12 57.80
CA THR A 270 -65.19 27.26 58.30
C THR A 270 -65.93 26.59 57.16
N ARG A 271 -66.75 25.57 57.45
CA ARG A 271 -67.63 24.92 56.47
C ARG A 271 -68.64 25.87 55.82
N ARG A 272 -68.94 27.00 56.47
CA ARG A 272 -69.77 28.10 55.92
C ARG A 272 -68.97 29.13 55.12
N ASN A 273 -67.70 28.87 54.82
CA ASN A 273 -66.79 29.76 54.09
C ASN A 273 -66.43 31.06 54.83
N ASN A 274 -66.76 31.17 56.12
CA ASN A 274 -66.28 32.27 56.96
C ASN A 274 -64.79 32.06 57.31
N PRO A 275 -63.97 33.12 57.36
CA PRO A 275 -62.60 33.03 57.87
C PRO A 275 -62.55 32.42 59.27
N THR A 276 -61.61 31.52 59.50
CA THR A 276 -61.29 31.00 60.84
C THR A 276 -60.42 32.04 61.59
N THR A 277 -60.20 31.84 62.89
CA THR A 277 -59.27 32.65 63.70
C THR A 277 -58.28 31.75 64.45
N ASP A 278 -57.19 32.35 64.93
CA ASP A 278 -56.19 31.66 65.77
C ASP A 278 -56.82 30.97 67.00
N SER A 279 -57.76 31.66 67.66
CA SER A 279 -58.47 31.15 68.84
C SER A 279 -59.28 29.88 68.57
N ILE A 280 -59.74 29.65 67.33
CA ILE A 280 -60.46 28.44 66.94
C ILE A 280 -59.48 27.36 66.49
N TRP A 281 -58.56 27.70 65.58
CA TRP A 281 -57.61 26.75 65.00
C TRP A 281 -56.65 26.17 66.04
N LYS A 282 -56.14 27.00 66.96
CA LYS A 282 -55.22 26.61 68.02
C LYS A 282 -55.92 26.23 69.32
N HIS A 283 -57.24 26.07 69.33
CA HIS A 283 -57.96 25.69 70.54
C HIS A 283 -57.48 24.32 71.04
N SER A 284 -56.91 24.29 72.25
CA SER A 284 -56.22 23.11 72.83
C SER A 284 -57.08 21.84 72.87
N ASN A 285 -58.38 21.99 73.12
CA ASN A 285 -59.33 20.86 73.12
C ASN A 285 -59.72 20.35 71.73
N MET A 286 -59.68 21.21 70.70
CA MET A 286 -60.10 20.84 69.34
C MET A 286 -59.00 20.09 68.57
N ARG A 287 -57.72 20.39 68.85
CA ARG A 287 -56.56 19.66 68.30
C ARG A 287 -56.56 19.49 66.78
N TYR A 288 -56.87 20.55 66.03
CA TYR A 288 -56.79 20.49 64.57
C TYR A 288 -55.35 20.23 64.12
N SER A 289 -55.19 19.29 63.19
CA SER A 289 -53.91 18.99 62.56
C SER A 289 -54.13 18.47 61.15
N PHE A 290 -53.19 18.79 60.26
CA PHE A 290 -53.07 18.12 58.98
C PHE A 290 -51.61 17.91 58.59
N THR A 291 -51.37 16.88 57.78
CA THR A 291 -50.09 16.62 57.15
C THR A 291 -50.31 16.41 55.67
N VAL A 292 -49.60 17.17 54.83
CA VAL A 292 -49.55 16.99 53.38
C VAL A 292 -48.22 16.30 53.04
N THR A 293 -48.28 15.19 52.32
CA THR A 293 -47.11 14.49 51.80
C THR A 293 -47.07 14.65 50.29
N LEU A 294 -45.97 15.20 49.77
CA LEU A 294 -45.72 15.40 48.36
C LEU A 294 -44.64 14.41 47.89
N GLN A 295 -44.87 13.80 46.73
CA GLN A 295 -43.84 13.16 45.92
C GLN A 295 -43.51 14.10 44.77
N ILE A 296 -42.27 14.59 44.73
CA ILE A 296 -41.83 15.61 43.79
C ILE A 296 -40.77 15.01 42.89
N GLU A 297 -41.02 15.02 41.59
CA GLU A 297 -40.04 14.69 40.56
C GLU A 297 -39.16 15.91 40.31
N ILE A 298 -37.86 15.81 40.60
CA ILE A 298 -36.88 16.89 40.41
C ILE A 298 -35.89 16.53 39.30
N PRO A 299 -35.39 17.51 38.51
CA PRO A 299 -34.37 17.26 37.50
C PRO A 299 -33.07 16.75 38.13
N ALA A 300 -32.50 15.71 37.56
CA ALA A 300 -31.23 15.12 37.94
C ALA A 300 -30.40 14.81 36.69
N LYS A 301 -29.13 14.43 36.89
CA LYS A 301 -28.26 13.93 35.82
C LYS A 301 -27.70 12.59 36.21
N LYS A 302 -27.66 11.65 35.25
CA LYS A 302 -27.11 10.33 35.43
C LYS A 302 -25.97 10.17 34.44
N TRP A 303 -24.81 9.79 34.96
CA TRP A 303 -23.68 9.43 34.12
C TRP A 303 -23.92 8.06 33.47
N VAL A 304 -23.60 7.95 32.18
CA VAL A 304 -23.72 6.72 31.38
C VAL A 304 -22.35 6.40 30.78
N PRO A 305 -21.81 5.18 30.99
CA PRO A 305 -20.52 4.80 30.45
C PRO A 305 -20.60 4.57 28.93
N ASP A 306 -19.58 5.07 28.23
CA ASP A 306 -19.29 4.76 26.83
C ASP A 306 -17.98 3.99 26.73
N VAL A 307 -17.85 3.16 25.68
CA VAL A 307 -16.59 2.50 25.35
C VAL A 307 -16.07 3.08 24.04
N VAL A 308 -14.92 3.76 24.13
CA VAL A 308 -14.23 4.33 22.97
C VAL A 308 -13.02 3.47 22.65
N TRP A 309 -12.84 3.14 21.36
CA TRP A 309 -11.70 2.38 20.88
C TRP A 309 -10.65 3.32 20.31
N ASN A 310 -9.46 3.30 20.92
CA ASN A 310 -8.30 4.00 20.41
C ASN A 310 -7.42 3.02 19.64
N GLU A 311 -7.12 3.34 18.39
CA GLU A 311 -6.34 2.51 17.50
C GLU A 311 -4.94 3.07 17.29
N SER A 312 -3.95 2.20 17.27
CA SER A 312 -2.56 2.51 16.98
C SER A 312 -2.02 1.52 15.95
N CYS A 313 -1.65 2.05 14.79
CA CYS A 313 -1.10 1.31 13.65
C CYS A 313 0.18 1.99 13.17
N PRO A 314 1.27 1.23 12.88
CA PRO A 314 2.46 1.78 12.26
C PRO A 314 2.32 2.03 10.75
N PHE A 315 1.17 1.66 10.17
CA PHE A 315 0.86 1.75 8.74
C PHE A 315 -0.60 2.20 8.54
N SER A 316 -0.95 2.63 7.33
CA SER A 316 -2.36 2.88 7.00
C SER A 316 -3.08 1.55 6.76
N LYS A 317 -4.19 1.28 7.47
CA LYS A 317 -5.03 0.09 7.22
C LYS A 317 -5.53 -0.02 5.79
N SER A 318 -5.62 1.10 5.07
CA SER A 318 -5.95 1.09 3.65
C SER A 318 -4.92 0.36 2.80
N GLU A 319 -3.71 0.10 3.29
CA GLU A 319 -2.64 -0.64 2.60
C GLU A 319 -2.72 -2.16 2.81
N GLY A 320 -3.50 -2.63 3.79
CA GLY A 320 -3.49 -4.03 4.21
C GLY A 320 -4.85 -4.73 4.11
N THR A 321 -4.83 -6.03 3.86
CA THR A 321 -6.02 -6.87 4.07
C THR A 321 -5.96 -7.48 5.46
N LEU A 322 -7.01 -7.31 6.28
CA LEU A 322 -7.11 -7.95 7.58
C LEU A 322 -7.04 -9.47 7.42
N LYS A 323 -6.13 -10.13 8.14
CA LYS A 323 -5.95 -11.59 8.14
C LYS A 323 -6.42 -12.23 9.43
N LYS A 324 -6.13 -11.59 10.56
CA LYS A 324 -6.37 -12.18 11.88
C LYS A 324 -6.71 -11.08 12.88
N THR A 325 -7.66 -11.38 13.77
CA THR A 325 -7.95 -10.57 14.96
C THR A 325 -7.75 -11.44 16.19
N GLU A 326 -6.92 -10.97 17.12
CA GLU A 326 -6.57 -11.68 18.35
C GLU A 326 -6.91 -10.81 19.55
N CYS A 327 -7.62 -11.37 20.53
CA CYS A 327 -7.79 -10.71 21.81
C CYS A 327 -6.50 -10.86 22.63
N ILE A 328 -5.85 -9.75 22.95
CA ILE A 328 -4.60 -9.72 23.72
C ILE A 328 -4.78 -9.19 25.14
N GLU A 329 -5.94 -8.63 25.47
CA GLU A 329 -6.37 -8.35 26.84
C GLU A 329 -7.78 -8.93 27.05
N PRO A 330 -7.91 -10.06 27.77
CA PRO A 330 -9.14 -10.85 27.82
C PRO A 330 -10.33 -10.07 28.40
N GLY A 331 -11.52 -10.55 28.05
CA GLY A 331 -12.78 -9.98 28.52
C GLY A 331 -12.90 -9.97 30.03
N SER A 332 -13.36 -8.86 30.57
CA SER A 332 -13.61 -8.68 32.01
C SER A 332 -14.59 -7.52 32.23
N THR A 333 -15.18 -7.48 33.43
CA THR A 333 -15.95 -6.33 33.89
C THR A 333 -15.01 -5.37 34.63
N LYS A 334 -14.91 -4.14 34.14
CA LYS A 334 -14.20 -3.04 34.81
C LYS A 334 -15.23 -2.10 35.44
N THR A 335 -14.99 -1.67 36.67
CA THR A 335 -15.87 -0.74 37.38
C THR A 335 -15.26 0.65 37.34
N VAL A 336 -16.07 1.64 36.95
CA VAL A 336 -15.71 3.06 37.04
C VAL A 336 -16.61 3.72 38.08
N VAL A 337 -16.03 4.60 38.91
CA VAL A 337 -16.77 5.33 39.93
C VAL A 337 -16.86 6.78 39.50
N VAL A 338 -18.09 7.27 39.32
CA VAL A 338 -18.40 8.67 38.99
C VAL A 338 -19.44 9.14 39.98
N ASP A 339 -19.20 10.30 40.61
CA ASP A 339 -20.08 10.88 41.63
C ASP A 339 -20.42 9.92 42.79
N GLY A 340 -19.48 9.02 43.13
CA GLY A 340 -19.66 8.01 44.19
C GLY A 340 -20.54 6.81 43.79
N VAL A 341 -21.04 6.78 42.56
CA VAL A 341 -21.82 5.66 42.00
C VAL A 341 -20.91 4.78 41.16
N SER A 342 -20.98 3.47 41.38
CA SER A 342 -20.21 2.46 40.65
C SER A 342 -20.95 1.99 39.40
N TYR A 343 -20.29 2.07 38.25
CA TYR A 343 -20.80 1.64 36.96
C TYR A 343 -19.98 0.44 36.44
N PRO A 344 -20.55 -0.77 36.36
CA PRO A 344 -19.86 -1.92 35.77
C PRO A 344 -19.92 -1.83 34.25
N VAL A 345 -18.76 -1.94 33.60
CA VAL A 345 -18.62 -1.97 32.15
C VAL A 345 -17.98 -3.29 31.75
N THR A 346 -18.70 -4.10 30.99
CA THR A 346 -18.23 -5.42 30.53
C THR A 346 -17.80 -5.33 29.07
N GLN A 347 -16.64 -5.89 28.75
CA GLN A 347 -16.19 -6.09 27.37
C GLN A 347 -15.75 -7.54 27.19
N ALA A 348 -15.98 -8.09 25.99
CA ALA A 348 -15.48 -9.42 25.62
C ALA A 348 -13.95 -9.44 25.44
N CYS A 349 -13.35 -8.27 25.19
CA CYS A 349 -11.92 -8.06 25.10
C CYS A 349 -11.64 -6.57 25.29
N TRP A 350 -10.60 -6.22 26.04
CA TRP A 350 -10.23 -4.82 26.25
C TRP A 350 -9.17 -4.33 25.25
N LYS A 351 -8.47 -5.25 24.60
CA LYS A 351 -7.43 -4.92 23.63
C LYS A 351 -7.32 -5.99 22.56
N TYR A 352 -7.46 -5.60 21.30
CA TYR A 352 -7.24 -6.48 20.15
C TYR A 352 -5.90 -6.17 19.47
N LYS A 353 -5.29 -7.24 18.95
CA LYS A 353 -4.22 -7.19 17.96
C LYS A 353 -4.81 -7.65 16.63
N ASP A 354 -4.84 -6.75 15.66
CA ASP A 354 -5.33 -7.03 14.32
C ASP A 354 -4.13 -7.13 13.37
N THR A 355 -3.90 -8.31 12.79
CA THR A 355 -2.81 -8.58 11.84
C THR A 355 -3.31 -8.39 10.42
N TYR A 356 -2.63 -7.53 9.66
CA TYR A 356 -2.89 -7.20 8.27
C TYR A 356 -1.74 -7.69 7.38
N MET A 357 -2.07 -8.27 6.24
CA MET A 357 -1.11 -8.50 5.16
C MET A 357 -1.00 -7.22 4.34
N THR A 358 0.13 -6.52 4.44
CA THR A 358 0.38 -5.23 3.75
C THR A 358 1.15 -5.41 2.45
N GLN A 359 1.77 -6.57 2.25
CA GLN A 359 2.36 -6.99 0.98
C GLN A 359 2.11 -8.49 0.75
N ALA A 360 1.60 -8.83 -0.43
CA ALA A 360 1.57 -10.21 -0.90
C ALA A 360 2.94 -10.62 -1.46
N ALA A 361 3.33 -11.88 -1.29
CA ALA A 361 4.50 -12.41 -1.97
C ALA A 361 4.27 -12.41 -3.50
N ASP A 362 5.30 -12.04 -4.25
CA ASP A 362 5.34 -12.16 -5.71
C ASP A 362 6.61 -12.92 -6.09
N ASN A 363 6.47 -14.02 -6.82
CA ASN A 363 7.61 -14.82 -7.26
C ASN A 363 8.50 -14.07 -8.27
N GLY A 364 8.05 -12.95 -8.82
CA GLY A 364 8.86 -12.08 -9.65
C GLY A 364 9.53 -12.82 -10.82
N THR A 365 10.80 -12.48 -11.06
CA THR A 365 11.63 -13.17 -12.08
C THR A 365 12.10 -14.55 -11.62
N CYS A 366 11.90 -14.91 -10.35
CA CYS A 366 12.25 -16.22 -9.81
C CYS A 366 11.29 -17.33 -10.22
N LYS A 367 10.09 -17.00 -10.71
CA LYS A 367 9.06 -17.98 -11.06
C LYS A 367 9.58 -19.11 -11.98
N THR A 368 10.41 -18.78 -12.97
CA THR A 368 10.98 -19.76 -13.91
C THR A 368 11.87 -20.79 -13.21
N TYR A 369 12.70 -20.35 -12.26
CA TYR A 369 13.60 -21.24 -11.51
C TYR A 369 12.87 -22.00 -10.41
N MET A 370 11.89 -21.36 -9.76
CA MET A 370 11.04 -22.01 -8.75
C MET A 370 10.22 -23.18 -9.31
N ASN A 371 9.82 -23.09 -10.58
CA ASN A 371 9.04 -24.14 -11.24
C ASN A 371 9.91 -25.20 -11.93
N ASN A 372 11.23 -25.02 -11.97
CA ASN A 372 12.14 -25.96 -12.60
C ASN A 372 12.64 -26.98 -11.55
N PRO A 373 12.30 -28.28 -11.67
CA PRO A 373 12.72 -29.30 -10.71
C PRO A 373 14.24 -29.52 -10.69
N ALA A 374 14.97 -29.10 -11.73
CA ALA A 374 16.42 -29.15 -11.76
C ALA A 374 17.08 -28.02 -10.97
N CYS A 375 16.32 -27.05 -10.47
CA CYS A 375 16.81 -25.89 -9.74
C CYS A 375 16.55 -26.00 -8.24
N THR A 376 17.59 -25.71 -7.45
CA THR A 376 17.51 -25.65 -5.98
C THR A 376 17.92 -24.27 -5.49
N LEU A 377 17.23 -23.74 -4.47
CA LEU A 377 17.57 -22.44 -3.91
C LEU A 377 18.90 -22.55 -3.14
N ALA A 378 19.92 -21.83 -3.60
CA ALA A 378 21.27 -21.83 -3.03
C ALA A 378 21.46 -20.73 -1.98
N SER A 379 20.99 -19.50 -2.24
CA SER A 379 21.14 -18.39 -1.30
C SER A 379 20.06 -17.32 -1.45
N ARG A 380 19.92 -16.48 -0.41
CA ARG A 380 19.03 -15.31 -0.38
C ARG A 380 19.78 -14.10 0.15
N THR A 381 19.47 -12.92 -0.38
CA THR A 381 20.01 -11.66 0.11
C THR A 381 18.92 -10.61 0.05
N CYS A 382 18.66 -9.92 1.16
CA CYS A 382 17.68 -8.85 1.17
C CYS A 382 18.15 -7.69 0.27
N ALA A 383 17.32 -7.28 -0.67
CA ALA A 383 17.60 -6.16 -1.55
C ALA A 383 17.36 -4.83 -0.82
N PHE A 384 16.22 -4.72 -0.13
CA PHE A 384 15.91 -3.58 0.73
C PHE A 384 14.84 -3.94 1.77
N THR A 385 14.92 -3.27 2.91
CA THR A 385 14.00 -3.41 4.04
C THR A 385 12.98 -2.30 4.08
N ALA A 386 11.89 -2.52 4.80
CA ALA A 386 10.87 -1.49 5.00
C ALA A 386 11.37 -0.34 5.88
N GLU A 387 10.97 0.89 5.56
CA GLU A 387 11.25 2.08 6.39
C GLU A 387 10.63 1.98 7.80
N ASP A 388 9.54 1.23 7.93
CA ASP A 388 8.81 1.02 9.19
C ASP A 388 9.37 -0.15 10.03
N GLY A 389 10.46 -0.77 9.58
CA GLY A 389 11.12 -1.86 10.28
C GLY A 389 10.43 -3.23 10.14
N SER A 390 9.43 -3.39 9.26
CA SER A 390 8.72 -4.66 9.05
C SER A 390 9.55 -5.78 8.42
N GLY A 391 10.86 -5.60 8.26
CA GLY A 391 11.78 -6.60 7.71
C GLY A 391 12.07 -6.42 6.22
N CYS A 392 12.47 -7.52 5.57
CA CYS A 392 12.84 -7.52 4.16
C CYS A 392 11.59 -7.46 3.27
N LEU A 393 11.50 -6.46 2.39
CA LEU A 393 10.39 -6.32 1.45
C LEU A 393 10.64 -7.07 0.15
N HIS A 394 11.90 -7.10 -0.27
CA HIS A 394 12.32 -7.64 -1.56
C HIS A 394 13.67 -8.32 -1.41
N GLU A 395 13.84 -9.47 -2.05
CA GLU A 395 15.10 -10.22 -1.98
C GLU A 395 15.60 -10.65 -3.36
N TYR A 396 16.93 -10.79 -3.42
CA TYR A 396 17.63 -11.55 -4.44
C TYR A 396 17.70 -13.02 -4.00
N ALA A 397 17.23 -13.93 -4.84
CA ALA A 397 17.33 -15.37 -4.63
C ALA A 397 18.22 -15.98 -5.71
N THR A 398 19.20 -16.77 -5.31
CA THR A 398 20.09 -17.48 -6.24
C THR A 398 19.70 -18.96 -6.27
N TYR A 399 19.39 -19.46 -7.45
CA TYR A 399 19.07 -20.86 -7.70
C TYR A 399 20.26 -21.54 -8.40
N SER A 400 20.69 -22.70 -7.88
CA SER A 400 21.63 -23.59 -8.55
C SER A 400 20.83 -24.60 -9.37
N CYS A 401 20.96 -24.53 -10.69
CA CYS A 401 20.23 -25.37 -11.62
C CYS A 401 21.16 -26.40 -12.28
N GLU A 402 20.79 -27.66 -12.18
CA GLU A 402 21.48 -28.77 -12.81
C GLU A 402 21.12 -28.85 -14.30
N THR A 403 22.13 -28.89 -15.15
CA THR A 403 22.02 -29.29 -16.55
C THR A 403 22.72 -30.62 -16.72
N ARG A 404 21.96 -31.67 -17.05
CA ARG A 404 22.50 -33.01 -17.27
C ARG A 404 22.74 -33.22 -18.76
N THR A 405 24.00 -33.42 -19.13
CA THR A 405 24.38 -33.81 -20.50
C THR A 405 24.71 -35.29 -20.49
N SER A 406 24.04 -36.05 -21.37
CA SER A 406 24.31 -37.47 -21.59
C SER A 406 24.74 -37.69 -23.03
N GLY A 407 25.76 -38.51 -23.23
CA GLY A 407 26.21 -38.94 -24.56
C GLY A 407 26.65 -40.39 -24.55
N GLN A 408 26.64 -41.02 -25.72
CA GLN A 408 27.15 -42.38 -25.88
C GLN A 408 28.64 -42.35 -26.22
N VAL A 409 29.44 -43.04 -25.42
CA VAL A 409 30.86 -43.26 -25.69
C VAL A 409 31.11 -44.73 -25.96
N MET A 410 32.01 -45.01 -26.90
CA MET A 410 32.54 -46.35 -27.12
C MET A 410 33.83 -46.50 -26.34
N ILE A 411 33.91 -47.47 -25.43
CA ILE A 411 35.12 -47.76 -24.67
C ILE A 411 35.81 -48.95 -25.33
N CYS A 412 36.93 -48.72 -25.99
CA CYS A 412 37.71 -49.76 -26.67
C CYS A 412 39.10 -49.85 -26.03
N GLY A 413 39.37 -50.91 -25.26
CA GLY A 413 40.70 -51.18 -24.72
C GLY A 413 41.25 -50.11 -23.76
N GLY A 414 40.37 -49.38 -23.07
CA GLY A 414 40.72 -48.31 -22.13
C GLY A 414 40.60 -46.89 -22.69
N ASP A 415 40.51 -46.74 -24.02
CA ASP A 415 40.31 -45.46 -24.68
C ASP A 415 38.82 -45.21 -24.96
N THR A 416 38.37 -43.97 -24.77
CA THR A 416 36.97 -43.56 -24.97
C THR A 416 36.79 -42.77 -26.27
N PHE A 417 35.85 -43.19 -27.11
CA PHE A 417 35.56 -42.57 -28.41
C PHE A 417 34.15 -41.99 -28.45
N CYS A 418 34.04 -40.78 -29.01
CA CYS A 418 32.80 -40.05 -29.12
C CYS A 418 32.08 -40.29 -30.45
N LEU A 419 30.85 -40.81 -30.43
CA LEU A 419 30.13 -41.19 -31.65
C LEU A 419 29.23 -40.07 -32.22
N ASP A 420 28.68 -39.21 -31.37
CA ASP A 420 27.64 -38.22 -31.73
C ASP A 420 28.08 -36.76 -31.49
N GLY A 421 29.29 -36.53 -30.96
CA GLY A 421 29.82 -35.21 -30.61
C GLY A 421 29.24 -34.61 -29.31
N ASP A 422 28.11 -35.09 -28.82
CA ASP A 422 27.49 -34.63 -27.57
C ASP A 422 28.22 -35.17 -26.33
N CYS A 423 28.90 -36.30 -26.47
CA CYS A 423 29.76 -36.86 -25.44
C CYS A 423 31.05 -36.06 -25.16
N GLU A 424 31.54 -35.19 -26.07
CA GLU A 424 32.71 -34.34 -25.77
C GLU A 424 32.39 -33.32 -24.67
N ARG A 425 31.15 -32.80 -24.67
CA ARG A 425 30.63 -31.95 -23.57
C ARG A 425 30.55 -32.72 -22.26
N ALA A 426 30.06 -33.97 -22.31
CA ALA A 426 29.97 -34.83 -21.14
C ALA A 426 31.35 -35.26 -20.59
N GLN A 427 32.37 -35.44 -21.45
CA GLN A 427 33.73 -35.84 -21.03
C GLN A 427 34.56 -34.68 -20.50
N ASN A 428 34.66 -33.57 -21.25
CA ASN A 428 35.62 -32.50 -20.94
C ASN A 428 35.06 -31.45 -19.98
N GLY A 429 33.73 -31.29 -19.88
CA GLY A 429 33.06 -30.34 -18.98
C GLY A 429 33.59 -28.91 -19.01
N LYS A 430 34.23 -28.53 -20.11
CA LYS A 430 34.58 -27.17 -20.44
C LYS A 430 33.69 -26.81 -21.61
N ASN A 431 32.74 -25.90 -21.38
CA ASN A 431 32.36 -25.00 -22.45
C ASN A 431 33.66 -24.35 -22.90
N ASN A 432 34.08 -24.54 -24.15
CA ASN A 432 35.00 -23.59 -24.75
C ASN A 432 34.23 -22.26 -24.75
N ASP A 433 34.55 -21.41 -23.78
CA ASP A 433 33.80 -20.24 -23.30
C ASP A 433 33.66 -19.11 -24.34
N PHE A 434 33.13 -19.42 -25.50
CA PHE A 434 32.72 -18.45 -26.50
C PHE A 434 31.63 -17.54 -25.94
N ALA A 435 30.77 -18.06 -25.07
CA ALA A 435 29.63 -17.32 -24.50
C ALA A 435 30.05 -16.15 -23.57
N PRO A 436 30.91 -16.36 -22.55
CA PRO A 436 31.48 -15.26 -21.77
C PRO A 436 32.24 -14.24 -22.63
N VAL A 437 33.07 -14.72 -23.57
CA VAL A 437 33.94 -13.85 -24.39
C VAL A 437 33.11 -12.97 -25.34
N VAL A 438 32.11 -13.53 -26.03
CA VAL A 438 31.22 -12.77 -26.92
C VAL A 438 30.36 -11.79 -26.15
N SER A 439 29.90 -12.15 -24.95
CA SER A 439 29.09 -11.25 -24.12
C SER A 439 29.91 -10.08 -23.58
N ALA A 440 31.15 -10.33 -23.15
CA ALA A 440 32.09 -9.28 -22.77
C ALA A 440 32.40 -8.35 -23.95
N LEU A 441 32.66 -8.91 -25.14
CA LEU A 441 32.90 -8.12 -26.35
C LEU A 441 31.68 -7.29 -26.76
N ALA A 442 30.48 -7.87 -26.70
CA ALA A 442 29.23 -7.16 -26.99
C ALA A 442 28.98 -6.01 -26.01
N ALA A 443 29.30 -6.20 -24.72
CA ALA A 443 29.23 -5.15 -23.72
C ALA A 443 30.22 -4.01 -24.04
N LEU A 444 31.47 -4.33 -24.38
CA LEU A 444 32.47 -3.32 -24.77
C LEU A 444 32.05 -2.56 -26.05
N ALA A 445 31.48 -3.26 -27.03
CA ALA A 445 30.96 -2.64 -28.25
C ALA A 445 29.77 -1.70 -27.97
N ALA A 446 28.85 -2.11 -27.08
CA ALA A 446 27.74 -1.25 -26.65
C ALA A 446 28.24 0.02 -25.94
N ALA A 447 29.23 -0.12 -25.06
CA ALA A 447 29.87 1.04 -24.42
C ALA A 447 30.53 1.98 -25.46
N GLY A 448 31.20 1.43 -26.47
CA GLY A 448 31.78 2.21 -27.56
C GLY A 448 30.73 2.98 -28.38
N LYS A 449 29.56 2.38 -28.61
CA LYS A 449 28.44 3.04 -29.30
C LYS A 449 27.84 4.20 -28.49
N ASP A 450 27.64 4.01 -27.19
CA ASP A 450 27.15 5.07 -26.30
C ASP A 450 28.12 6.25 -26.26
N VAL A 451 29.43 5.97 -26.36
CA VAL A 451 30.49 6.98 -26.40
C VAL A 451 30.52 7.73 -27.73
N ALA A 452 30.36 7.04 -28.85
CA ALA A 452 30.38 7.64 -30.18
C ALA A 452 29.20 8.58 -30.46
N ALA A 453 28.07 8.43 -29.73
CA ALA A 453 26.88 9.24 -29.92
C ALA A 453 26.94 10.63 -29.25
N ILE A 454 28.01 10.99 -28.53
CA ILE A 454 28.03 12.17 -27.64
C ILE A 454 29.32 13.01 -27.81
N ASN A 455 29.21 14.24 -28.34
CA ASN A 455 30.29 15.24 -28.44
C ASN A 455 30.50 16.02 -27.12
N SER A 456 30.70 15.36 -25.97
CA SER A 456 30.82 16.05 -24.66
C SER A 456 31.89 15.44 -23.75
N VAL A 457 32.51 16.27 -22.90
CA VAL A 457 33.64 15.93 -22.01
C VAL A 457 33.26 14.93 -20.89
N ASN A 458 31.97 14.66 -20.66
CA ASN A 458 31.47 13.73 -19.64
C ASN A 458 30.72 12.54 -20.27
N VAL A 459 31.43 11.73 -21.04
CA VAL A 459 30.85 10.55 -21.69
C VAL A 459 30.56 9.45 -20.65
N ARG A 460 29.34 8.90 -20.68
CA ARG A 460 28.91 7.79 -19.81
C ARG A 460 28.26 6.70 -20.63
N ALA A 461 28.71 5.46 -20.46
CA ALA A 461 28.12 4.28 -21.10
C ALA A 461 27.01 3.68 -20.23
N PHE A 462 26.10 2.93 -20.84
CA PHE A 462 25.04 2.20 -20.15
C PHE A 462 24.12 3.07 -19.29
N THR A 463 23.74 4.25 -19.78
CA THR A 463 22.85 5.16 -19.05
C THR A 463 21.49 4.52 -18.78
N GLY A 464 20.92 4.82 -17.61
CA GLY A 464 19.58 4.41 -17.25
C GLY A 464 18.71 5.59 -16.85
N SER A 465 17.42 5.33 -16.66
CA SER A 465 16.45 6.31 -16.20
C SER A 465 15.72 5.82 -14.93
N ALA A 466 15.47 6.76 -14.01
CA ALA A 466 14.69 6.47 -12.83
C ALA A 466 13.21 6.29 -13.20
N LYS A 467 12.62 5.19 -12.75
CA LYS A 467 11.20 4.86 -12.93
C LYS A 467 10.56 4.57 -11.59
N PHE A 468 9.26 4.83 -11.50
CA PHE A 468 8.49 4.67 -10.27
C PHE A 468 7.16 3.98 -10.55
N CYS A 469 6.71 3.18 -9.61
CA CYS A 469 5.35 2.64 -9.60
C CYS A 469 4.73 2.77 -8.21
N LYS A 470 3.40 2.88 -8.19
CA LYS A 470 2.61 2.91 -6.97
C LYS A 470 2.30 1.50 -6.49
N LYS A 471 2.53 1.27 -5.20
CA LYS A 471 2.01 0.08 -4.51
C LYS A 471 0.69 0.47 -3.85
N PHE A 472 -0.41 -0.03 -4.40
CA PHE A 472 -1.70 0.01 -3.71
C PHE A 472 -1.84 -1.23 -2.83
N ALA A 473 -2.78 -1.15 -1.89
CA ALA A 473 -3.07 -2.15 -0.88
C ALA A 473 -3.13 -3.59 -1.37
N ALA A 474 -2.83 -4.54 -0.48
CA ALA A 474 -3.15 -5.95 -0.71
C ALA A 474 -4.62 -6.12 -1.13
N GLY A 475 -4.85 -6.68 -2.33
CA GLY A 475 -6.17 -6.87 -2.94
C GLY A 475 -6.63 -5.79 -3.91
N PHE A 476 -5.93 -4.65 -4.00
CA PHE A 476 -6.13 -3.60 -5.00
C PHE A 476 -4.85 -3.41 -5.86
N SER A 477 -4.96 -2.65 -6.95
CA SER A 477 -4.00 -2.52 -8.07
C SER A 477 -2.52 -2.37 -7.68
N ASN A 478 -1.74 -3.45 -7.49
CA ASN A 478 -0.29 -3.33 -7.33
C ASN A 478 0.37 -3.06 -8.70
N CYS A 479 0.60 -1.79 -9.03
CA CYS A 479 1.20 -1.37 -10.29
C CYS A 479 2.71 -1.68 -10.37
N CYS A 480 3.29 -2.25 -9.32
CA CYS A 480 4.68 -2.69 -9.26
C CYS A 480 4.87 -4.19 -9.50
N LYS A 481 3.82 -4.96 -9.83
CA LYS A 481 3.89 -6.41 -10.04
C LYS A 481 4.75 -6.78 -11.26
N ASP A 482 5.47 -7.91 -11.20
CA ASP A 482 6.43 -8.37 -12.21
C ASP A 482 5.81 -9.12 -13.42
N GLY A 483 4.50 -9.36 -13.43
CA GLY A 483 3.82 -10.04 -14.54
C GLY A 483 2.29 -10.13 -14.40
N GLY A 484 1.61 -10.63 -15.44
CA GLY A 484 0.15 -10.83 -15.45
C GLY A 484 -0.68 -9.63 -15.93
N TRP A 485 -0.05 -8.66 -16.62
CA TRP A 485 -0.65 -7.39 -17.02
C TRP A 485 -1.85 -7.49 -17.99
N GLY A 486 -2.05 -8.64 -18.64
CA GLY A 486 -3.10 -8.85 -19.65
C GLY A 486 -4.44 -9.40 -19.14
N GLN A 487 -4.57 -9.78 -17.86
CA GLN A 487 -5.77 -10.46 -17.33
C GLN A 487 -6.28 -9.95 -15.97
N ASP A 488 -5.49 -9.15 -15.23
CA ASP A 488 -5.87 -8.72 -13.88
C ASP A 488 -6.79 -7.47 -13.92
N VAL A 489 -8.07 -7.66 -13.56
CA VAL A 489 -9.16 -6.65 -13.50
C VAL A 489 -8.79 -5.39 -12.69
N GLY A 490 -7.79 -5.47 -11.80
CA GLY A 490 -7.30 -4.33 -11.01
C GLY A 490 -6.35 -3.38 -11.73
N LEU A 491 -5.72 -3.75 -12.84
CA LEU A 491 -4.61 -2.96 -13.43
C LEU A 491 -5.04 -1.81 -14.35
N ALA A 492 -6.34 -1.60 -14.54
CA ALA A 492 -6.88 -0.47 -15.31
C ALA A 492 -6.49 0.91 -14.73
N ARG A 493 -6.12 0.95 -13.44
CA ARG A 493 -5.74 2.17 -12.71
C ARG A 493 -4.26 2.53 -12.78
N CYS A 494 -3.41 1.67 -13.35
CA CYS A 494 -1.97 1.94 -13.49
C CYS A 494 -1.70 2.84 -14.70
N SER A 495 -0.74 3.75 -14.57
CA SER A 495 -0.37 4.67 -15.66
C SER A 495 0.31 3.92 -16.82
N SER A 496 0.42 4.59 -17.97
CA SER A 496 1.18 4.09 -19.12
C SER A 496 2.63 3.79 -18.77
N GLU A 497 3.26 4.65 -17.95
CA GLU A 497 4.65 4.46 -17.54
C GLU A 497 4.81 3.25 -16.62
N GLU A 498 3.86 3.00 -15.72
CA GLU A 498 3.87 1.84 -14.83
C GLU A 498 3.71 0.52 -15.61
N LYS A 499 2.86 0.52 -16.65
CA LYS A 499 2.72 -0.63 -17.55
C LYS A 499 3.99 -0.89 -18.37
N ALA A 500 4.61 0.17 -18.90
CA ALA A 500 5.87 0.06 -19.62
C ALA A 500 7.00 -0.45 -18.71
N LEU A 501 7.02 0.01 -17.46
CA LEU A 501 7.94 -0.49 -16.44
C LEU A 501 7.72 -1.99 -16.18
N GLY A 502 6.46 -2.46 -16.08
CA GLY A 502 6.14 -3.89 -15.97
C GLY A 502 6.75 -4.73 -17.10
N LYS A 503 6.66 -4.26 -18.35
CA LYS A 503 7.29 -4.93 -19.51
C LYS A 503 8.82 -4.87 -19.45
N ALA A 504 9.41 -3.76 -18.99
CA ALA A 504 10.85 -3.65 -18.82
C ALA A 504 11.37 -4.64 -17.75
N LYS A 505 10.60 -4.87 -16.67
CA LYS A 505 10.91 -5.86 -15.64
C LYS A 505 10.84 -7.30 -16.18
N GLU A 506 9.79 -7.63 -16.95
CA GLU A 506 9.67 -8.93 -17.65
C GLU A 506 10.86 -9.19 -18.58
N ASN A 507 11.34 -8.15 -19.26
CA ASN A 507 12.51 -8.20 -20.12
C ASN A 507 13.86 -8.14 -19.38
N LYS A 508 13.88 -8.15 -18.05
CA LYS A 508 15.08 -8.06 -17.20
C LYS A 508 15.95 -6.81 -17.50
N LEU A 509 15.30 -5.66 -17.72
CA LEU A 509 15.96 -4.38 -18.05
C LEU A 509 16.06 -3.41 -16.86
N THR A 510 15.65 -3.84 -15.67
CA THR A 510 15.52 -2.98 -14.50
C THR A 510 16.37 -3.47 -13.33
N VAL A 511 16.81 -2.54 -12.48
CA VAL A 511 17.33 -2.83 -11.14
C VAL A 511 16.41 -2.19 -10.12
N SER A 512 15.95 -2.96 -9.13
CA SER A 512 15.14 -2.48 -8.02
C SER A 512 15.98 -1.69 -7.01
N ILE A 513 15.59 -0.45 -6.69
CA ILE A 513 16.37 0.41 -5.78
C ILE A 513 15.78 0.41 -4.36
N GLY A 514 14.46 0.51 -4.26
CA GLY A 514 13.77 0.41 -2.98
C GLY A 514 12.39 1.07 -2.97
N GLU A 515 11.76 1.01 -1.81
CA GLU A 515 10.44 1.59 -1.55
C GLU A 515 10.55 2.82 -0.66
N PHE A 516 9.67 3.79 -0.89
CA PHE A 516 9.62 5.01 -0.10
C PHE A 516 8.19 5.53 0.03
N CYS A 517 7.95 6.28 1.10
CA CYS A 517 6.68 6.95 1.29
C CYS A 517 6.61 8.25 0.47
N SER A 518 5.82 8.25 -0.60
CA SER A 518 5.63 9.42 -1.45
C SER A 518 4.63 10.44 -0.88
N LYS A 519 3.74 10.00 0.03
CA LYS A 519 2.80 10.86 0.76
C LYS A 519 2.68 10.41 2.21
N LYS A 520 3.09 11.26 3.15
CA LYS A 520 3.06 11.02 4.60
C LYS A 520 2.21 12.08 5.30
N VAL A 521 1.33 11.65 6.21
CA VAL A 521 0.46 12.53 7.01
C VAL A 521 0.50 12.06 8.46
N LEU A 522 0.81 12.96 9.41
CA LEU A 522 0.94 12.65 10.84
C LEU A 522 1.84 11.43 11.13
N GLY A 523 2.92 11.27 10.37
CA GLY A 523 3.85 10.14 10.51
C GLY A 523 3.42 8.84 9.81
N VAL A 524 2.15 8.71 9.41
CA VAL A 524 1.61 7.53 8.73
C VAL A 524 1.80 7.66 7.21
N CYS A 525 2.28 6.59 6.57
CA CYS A 525 2.38 6.56 5.11
C CYS A 525 1.02 6.30 4.47
N LEU A 526 0.64 7.13 3.50
CA LEU A 526 -0.62 7.02 2.76
C LEU A 526 -0.42 6.54 1.31
N GLU A 527 0.73 6.80 0.71
CA GLU A 527 1.06 6.35 -0.65
C GLU A 527 2.53 5.89 -0.70
N LYS A 528 2.73 4.57 -0.82
CA LYS A 528 4.04 3.95 -1.06
C LYS A 528 4.33 3.89 -2.56
N LYS A 529 5.57 4.23 -2.91
CA LYS A 529 6.12 4.03 -4.26
C LYS A 529 7.34 3.15 -4.21
N ARG A 530 7.55 2.39 -5.27
CA ARG A 530 8.80 1.68 -5.52
C ARG A 530 9.54 2.32 -6.67
N SER A 531 10.86 2.32 -6.57
CA SER A 531 11.77 2.95 -7.53
C SER A 531 12.67 1.91 -8.20
N TYR A 532 13.01 2.21 -9.46
CA TYR A 532 13.80 1.35 -10.32
C TYR A 532 14.75 2.19 -11.17
N CYS A 533 15.90 1.64 -11.50
CA CYS A 533 16.69 2.08 -12.65
C CYS A 533 16.36 1.19 -13.85
N GLN A 534 15.80 1.78 -14.91
CA GLN A 534 15.54 1.10 -16.18
C GLN A 534 16.67 1.41 -17.17
N PHE A 535 17.18 0.38 -17.82
CA PHE A 535 18.24 0.46 -18.81
C PHE A 535 17.74 0.04 -20.20
N ASP A 536 18.46 0.45 -21.25
CA ASP A 536 18.05 0.20 -22.63
C ASP A 536 18.36 -1.24 -23.11
N SER A 537 19.20 -1.98 -22.38
CA SER A 537 19.53 -3.36 -22.72
C SER A 537 19.84 -4.23 -21.48
N LYS A 538 19.72 -5.55 -21.63
CA LYS A 538 20.15 -6.52 -20.61
C LYS A 538 21.64 -6.40 -20.30
N LEU A 539 22.47 -6.11 -21.30
CA LEU A 539 23.91 -5.84 -21.10
C LEU A 539 24.11 -4.63 -20.19
N ALA A 540 23.43 -3.51 -20.47
CA ALA A 540 23.51 -2.32 -19.63
C ALA A 540 23.08 -2.62 -18.19
N GLN A 541 21.96 -3.33 -18.02
CA GLN A 541 21.46 -3.76 -16.71
C GLN A 541 22.49 -4.61 -15.95
N ILE A 542 23.10 -5.62 -16.61
CA ILE A 542 24.09 -6.52 -16.01
C ILE A 542 25.33 -5.76 -15.59
N VAL A 543 25.90 -4.93 -16.48
CA VAL A 543 27.12 -4.17 -16.17
C VAL A 543 26.86 -3.17 -15.05
N GLN A 544 25.68 -2.56 -14.99
CA GLN A 544 25.30 -1.64 -13.93
C GLN A 544 25.08 -2.36 -12.59
N GLN A 545 24.37 -3.49 -12.58
CA GLN A 545 24.07 -4.21 -11.33
C GLN A 545 25.30 -4.95 -10.80
N GLN A 546 25.99 -5.70 -11.64
CA GLN A 546 27.09 -6.58 -11.23
C GLN A 546 28.45 -5.85 -11.29
N GLY A 547 28.67 -5.00 -12.29
CA GLY A 547 29.91 -4.21 -12.42
C GLY A 547 29.92 -3.01 -11.48
N ARG A 548 29.07 -2.01 -11.73
CA ARG A 548 29.04 -0.76 -10.94
C ARG A 548 28.68 -1.01 -9.47
N ASN A 549 27.58 -1.69 -9.19
CA ASN A 549 27.16 -1.93 -7.81
C ASN A 549 27.90 -3.11 -7.14
N GLY A 550 28.13 -4.21 -7.87
CA GLY A 550 28.82 -5.38 -7.34
C GLY A 550 30.33 -5.19 -7.16
N GLN A 551 31.06 -4.96 -8.26
CA GLN A 551 32.54 -4.90 -8.23
C GLN A 551 33.09 -3.55 -7.75
N LEU A 552 32.47 -2.43 -8.16
CA LEU A 552 32.94 -1.10 -7.78
C LEU A 552 32.30 -0.57 -6.49
N HIS A 553 31.30 -1.27 -5.96
CA HIS A 553 30.53 -0.88 -4.77
C HIS A 553 29.86 0.51 -4.89
N ILE A 554 29.52 0.91 -6.11
CA ILE A 554 28.81 2.16 -6.40
C ILE A 554 27.31 1.88 -6.47
N GLY A 555 26.58 2.22 -5.40
CA GLY A 555 25.14 2.00 -5.29
C GLY A 555 24.27 2.94 -6.14
N PHE A 556 22.97 2.66 -6.22
CA PHE A 556 21.99 3.40 -7.03
C PHE A 556 21.26 4.51 -6.26
N GLY A 557 21.86 5.08 -5.22
CA GLY A 557 21.24 6.15 -4.44
C GLY A 557 20.07 5.70 -3.55
N LYS A 558 19.21 6.64 -3.17
CA LYS A 558 18.04 6.38 -2.29
C LYS A 558 16.82 6.03 -3.12
N ALA A 559 15.88 5.28 -2.56
CA ALA A 559 14.63 4.93 -3.26
C ALA A 559 13.83 6.17 -3.77
N SER A 560 13.81 7.26 -3.00
CA SER A 560 13.16 8.51 -3.42
C SER A 560 13.95 9.33 -4.43
N SER A 561 15.24 9.04 -4.62
CA SER A 561 16.13 9.73 -5.55
C SER A 561 17.18 8.76 -6.12
N PRO A 562 16.79 7.86 -7.05
CA PRO A 562 17.69 6.89 -7.65
C PRO A 562 18.81 7.55 -8.46
N ASP A 563 20.04 7.07 -8.31
CA ASP A 563 21.17 7.38 -9.20
C ASP A 563 21.29 6.30 -10.28
N CYS A 564 20.61 6.52 -11.41
CA CYS A 564 20.63 5.63 -12.57
C CYS A 564 21.64 6.06 -13.64
N ARG A 565 22.65 6.85 -13.27
CA ARG A 565 23.64 7.36 -14.22
C ARG A 565 24.39 6.23 -14.92
N GLY A 566 24.90 6.54 -16.12
CA GLY A 566 25.86 5.70 -16.81
C GLY A 566 27.22 5.62 -16.10
N ILE A 567 28.02 4.66 -16.54
CA ILE A 567 29.37 4.34 -16.07
C ILE A 567 30.36 5.22 -16.83
N THR A 568 31.25 5.88 -16.08
CA THR A 568 32.35 6.69 -16.67
C THR A 568 33.43 5.78 -17.26
N GLN A 569 34.29 6.32 -18.12
CA GLN A 569 35.40 5.56 -18.70
C GLN A 569 36.30 4.92 -17.63
N THR A 570 36.64 5.66 -16.56
CA THR A 570 37.49 5.17 -15.47
C THR A 570 36.83 4.02 -14.70
N GLU A 571 35.53 4.14 -14.41
CA GLU A 571 34.77 3.06 -13.75
C GLU A 571 34.69 1.83 -14.67
N LEU A 572 34.47 2.03 -15.96
CA LEU A 572 34.35 0.94 -16.94
C LEU A 572 35.62 0.09 -17.01
N GLN A 573 36.80 0.72 -16.97
CA GLN A 573 38.10 0.03 -16.99
C GLN A 573 38.37 -0.82 -15.74
N GLN A 574 37.70 -0.51 -14.63
CA GLN A 574 37.85 -1.27 -13.38
C GLN A 574 36.92 -2.49 -13.31
N ILE A 575 35.94 -2.58 -14.20
CA ILE A 575 35.00 -3.71 -14.26
C ILE A 575 35.66 -4.89 -14.98
N LYS A 576 35.72 -6.02 -14.29
CA LYS A 576 36.17 -7.31 -14.81
C LYS A 576 34.99 -8.01 -15.47
N PHE A 577 34.88 -7.86 -16.79
CA PHE A 577 33.78 -8.41 -17.61
C PHE A 577 33.74 -9.94 -17.61
N ASP A 578 34.88 -10.59 -17.45
CA ASP A 578 35.03 -12.05 -17.29
C ASP A 578 34.38 -12.59 -16.02
N LYS A 579 34.09 -11.71 -15.05
CA LYS A 579 33.44 -12.06 -13.78
C LYS A 579 31.96 -11.65 -13.70
N LEU A 580 31.41 -11.14 -14.80
CA LEU A 580 29.98 -10.81 -14.88
C LEU A 580 29.21 -12.03 -15.41
N ASP A 581 28.08 -12.33 -14.78
CA ASP A 581 27.15 -13.35 -15.25
C ASP A 581 26.28 -12.79 -16.38
N PHE A 582 26.60 -13.21 -17.60
CA PHE A 582 25.87 -12.87 -18.82
C PHE A 582 24.87 -13.94 -19.28
N SER A 583 24.63 -14.99 -18.48
CA SER A 583 23.78 -16.14 -18.89
C SER A 583 22.40 -15.69 -19.38
N ASN A 584 21.80 -14.72 -18.68
CA ASN A 584 20.50 -14.12 -19.04
C ASN A 584 20.49 -13.35 -20.37
N PHE A 585 21.61 -12.79 -20.79
CA PHE A 585 21.78 -12.13 -22.09
C PHE A 585 22.08 -13.17 -23.18
N PHE A 586 22.91 -14.16 -22.86
CA PHE A 586 23.31 -15.20 -23.79
C PHE A 586 22.14 -16.12 -24.17
N ASP A 587 21.27 -16.48 -23.24
CA ASP A 587 20.06 -17.26 -23.52
C ASP A 587 19.17 -16.59 -24.56
N ASP A 588 19.02 -15.26 -24.46
CA ASP A 588 18.29 -14.47 -25.45
C ASP A 588 19.02 -14.42 -26.78
N LEU A 589 20.35 -14.25 -26.75
CA LEU A 589 21.17 -14.24 -27.96
C LEU A 589 21.06 -15.58 -28.70
N GLN A 590 21.10 -16.71 -27.99
CA GLN A 590 20.94 -18.06 -28.55
C GLN A 590 19.56 -18.31 -29.13
N LYS A 591 18.49 -17.92 -28.41
CA LYS A 591 17.10 -18.03 -28.91
C LYS A 591 16.87 -17.26 -30.21
N ASN A 592 17.65 -16.21 -30.45
CA ASN A 592 17.52 -15.34 -31.61
C ASN A 592 18.59 -15.59 -32.70
N LYS A 593 19.44 -16.62 -32.59
CA LYS A 593 20.40 -16.96 -33.66
C LYS A 593 19.68 -17.59 -34.85
N LYS A 594 19.90 -17.01 -36.03
CA LYS A 594 19.85 -17.74 -37.29
C LYS A 594 21.27 -18.21 -37.60
N ILE A 595 21.52 -19.51 -37.43
CA ILE A 595 22.77 -20.14 -37.89
C ILE A 595 22.82 -19.94 -39.42
N PRO A 596 23.95 -19.51 -40.00
CA PRO A 596 24.09 -19.40 -41.46
C PRO A 596 23.71 -20.72 -42.13
N ASP A 597 23.09 -20.63 -43.30
CA ASP A 597 22.66 -21.79 -44.08
C ASP A 597 23.79 -22.84 -44.19
N ASN A 598 23.47 -24.09 -43.85
CA ASN A 598 24.43 -25.20 -43.73
C ASN A 598 25.28 -25.37 -44.99
N ASP A 599 24.76 -24.99 -46.15
CA ASP A 599 25.48 -25.01 -47.43
C ASP A 599 26.70 -24.08 -47.44
N THR A 600 26.63 -22.92 -46.76
CA THR A 600 27.73 -21.95 -46.70
C THR A 600 28.87 -22.48 -45.83
N LEU A 601 28.53 -23.11 -44.70
CA LEU A 601 29.50 -23.75 -43.80
C LEU A 601 30.13 -24.98 -44.45
N THR A 602 29.32 -25.82 -45.09
CA THR A 602 29.79 -27.04 -45.78
C THR A 602 30.69 -26.71 -46.97
N LYS A 603 30.38 -25.64 -47.72
CA LYS A 603 31.22 -25.16 -48.82
C LYS A 603 32.58 -24.66 -48.33
N ARG A 604 32.61 -23.95 -47.21
CA ARG A 604 33.87 -23.45 -46.60
C ARG A 604 34.76 -24.59 -46.12
N VAL A 605 34.19 -25.62 -45.49
CA VAL A 605 34.93 -26.83 -45.06
C VAL A 605 35.45 -27.62 -46.27
N ARG A 606 34.66 -27.74 -47.35
CA ARG A 606 35.13 -28.38 -48.60
C ARG A 606 36.27 -27.61 -49.25
N GLU A 607 36.20 -26.28 -49.26
CA GLU A 607 37.27 -25.42 -49.79
C GLU A 607 38.55 -25.52 -48.95
N GLU A 608 38.45 -25.65 -47.62
CA GLU A 608 39.60 -25.92 -46.74
C GLU A 608 40.25 -27.28 -47.00
N ILE A 609 39.45 -28.35 -47.07
CA ILE A 609 39.95 -29.71 -47.36
C ILE A 609 40.62 -29.74 -48.74
N ALA A 610 40.02 -29.11 -49.75
CA ALA A 610 40.58 -29.04 -51.09
C ALA A 610 41.89 -28.22 -51.16
N ALA A 611 41.99 -27.13 -50.39
CA ALA A 611 43.21 -26.34 -50.32
C ALA A 611 44.35 -27.08 -49.62
N GLN A 612 44.06 -27.87 -48.58
CA GLN A 612 45.07 -28.68 -47.90
C GLN A 612 45.54 -29.90 -48.70
N LEU A 613 44.65 -30.53 -49.48
CA LEU A 613 45.01 -31.64 -50.37
C LEU A 613 45.94 -31.19 -51.51
N LYS A 614 45.83 -29.94 -51.98
CA LYS A 614 46.75 -29.37 -52.99
C LYS A 614 48.16 -29.08 -52.47
N ASN A 615 48.35 -28.94 -51.15
CA ASN A 615 49.67 -28.76 -50.54
C ASN A 615 50.37 -30.09 -50.17
N LYS A 616 49.74 -31.23 -50.47
CA LYS A 616 50.29 -32.59 -50.23
C LYS A 616 50.60 -33.38 -51.52
N GLN A 617 50.46 -32.75 -52.69
CA GLN A 617 51.12 -33.18 -53.93
C GLN A 617 52.38 -32.33 -54.10
#